data_AF-E1ZRP0-F1
#
_entry.id   AF-E1ZRP0-F1
#
_cell.length_a   1.000
_cell.length_b   1.000
_cell.length_c   1.000
_cell.angle_alpha   90.00
_cell.angle_beta   90.00
_cell.angle_gamma   90.00
#
_symmetry.space_group_name_H-M   'P 1'
#
loop_
_entity.id
_entity.type
_entity.pdbx_description
1 polymer ?
#
loop_
_entity_poly.entity_id
_entity_poly.type
_entity_poly.pdbx_seq_one_letter_code
_entity_poly.pdbx_strand_id
1 'polypeptide(L)'
;MSSNPASDEQYEKVWEQVEAMPPEQQKQLRAQALDQLLRRRRVMVDGKVTSLRRLQRRVEEQRRLYESGAFDETVRTLPRWQLQDMVPSEQLRQGAYKMQLRQREEAELELDRIGHGNVFSPRPVLSKLLGGRRDFGWGIYARTANAEQLLAGDWAGRDPQEAASDGRLYLDVVRNCHNLELTLVALTSRPLPLAPMRQQLAAKLKRSMQSLAGSQELQPQHKADLHDFISMFDDTRVAPAGWMDKSGCVKEGTHFMFSTTPEAHLLVEAITPGRLRDRRTSRIGVNRSPLVTGAIFDMFLGEEPLDDYGKKDVGHGMLWAANGFRFRPWEMRPGQYIAEEGPDGQITFPQPEAMESVGLPLRPSVFQMLDEQTKPLRRMLLGGIRRARRQMELVPAGASA
;
A
#
# COMPACT_ATOMS: atom_id res chain seq x y z
N MET A 1 5.86 54.32 -19.00
CA MET A 1 6.06 54.21 -17.54
C MET A 1 7.45 54.74 -17.25
N SER A 2 7.55 55.98 -16.81
CA SER A 2 8.80 56.62 -16.39
C SER A 2 9.21 56.01 -15.04
N SER A 3 10.33 55.29 -14.96
CA SER A 3 10.94 54.96 -13.68
C SER A 3 11.26 56.26 -12.96
N ASN A 4 10.98 56.31 -11.66
CA ASN A 4 11.19 57.52 -10.86
C ASN A 4 12.70 57.63 -10.58
N PRO A 5 13.45 58.59 -11.14
CA PRO A 5 14.93 58.61 -11.03
C PRO A 5 15.42 58.68 -9.58
N ALA A 6 14.58 59.15 -8.65
CA ALA A 6 14.85 59.13 -7.21
C ALA A 6 14.89 57.72 -6.59
N SER A 7 14.33 56.69 -7.24
CA SER A 7 14.45 55.31 -6.77
C SER A 7 15.81 54.71 -7.11
N ASP A 8 16.36 55.05 -8.27
CA ASP A 8 17.52 54.34 -8.83
C ASP A 8 18.80 54.72 -8.09
N GLU A 9 18.97 55.99 -7.73
CA GLU A 9 20.09 56.47 -6.91
C GLU A 9 20.05 55.94 -5.46
N GLN A 10 18.83 55.68 -4.94
CA GLN A 10 18.66 55.04 -3.64
C GLN A 10 18.96 53.54 -3.70
N TYR A 11 18.64 52.87 -4.81
CA TYR A 11 18.99 51.46 -5.04
C TYR A 11 20.50 51.26 -5.15
N GLU A 12 21.22 52.13 -5.87
CA GLU A 12 22.68 52.05 -6.00
C GLU A 12 23.38 52.21 -4.65
N LYS A 13 23.00 53.20 -3.83
CA LYS A 13 23.58 53.39 -2.48
C LYS A 13 23.34 52.20 -1.56
N VAL A 14 22.17 51.57 -1.64
CA VAL A 14 21.87 50.36 -0.87
C VAL A 14 22.69 49.17 -1.38
N TRP A 15 22.91 49.07 -2.69
CA TRP A 15 23.71 48.01 -3.29
C TRP A 15 25.19 48.09 -2.89
N GLU A 16 25.78 49.28 -2.95
CA GLU A 16 27.16 49.54 -2.50
C GLU A 16 27.35 49.20 -1.01
N GLN A 17 26.38 49.55 -0.18
CA GLN A 17 26.39 49.20 1.25
C GLN A 17 26.34 47.68 1.47
N VAL A 18 25.62 46.93 0.63
CA VAL A 18 25.56 45.47 0.71
C VAL A 18 26.86 44.84 0.23
N GLU A 19 27.49 45.35 -0.82
CA GLU A 19 28.78 44.84 -1.31
C GLU A 19 29.92 45.10 -0.32
N ALA A 20 29.87 46.22 0.41
CA ALA A 20 30.83 46.55 1.46
C ALA A 20 30.68 45.68 2.74
N MET A 21 29.59 44.91 2.89
CA MET A 21 29.41 44.05 4.05
C MET A 21 30.29 42.79 3.98
N PRO A 22 30.73 42.24 5.14
CA PRO A 22 31.38 40.94 5.20
C PRO A 22 30.52 39.81 4.59
N PRO A 23 31.12 38.77 3.97
CA PRO A 23 30.38 37.71 3.27
C PRO A 23 29.31 37.01 4.12
N GLU A 24 29.57 36.82 5.42
CA GLU A 24 28.59 36.21 6.33
C GLU A 24 27.36 37.10 6.56
N GLN A 25 27.55 38.41 6.66
CA GLN A 25 26.46 39.38 6.82
C GLN A 25 25.65 39.50 5.52
N GLN A 26 26.31 39.50 4.36
CA GLN A 26 25.62 39.45 3.06
C GLN A 26 24.73 38.18 2.95
N LYS A 27 25.24 37.02 3.37
CA LYS A 27 24.48 35.76 3.36
C LYS A 27 23.26 35.83 4.28
N GLN A 28 23.41 36.39 5.48
CA GLN A 28 22.30 36.60 6.42
C GLN A 28 21.25 37.57 5.86
N LEU A 29 21.68 38.71 5.29
CA LEU A 29 20.79 39.71 4.69
C LEU A 29 20.02 39.14 3.50
N ARG A 30 20.69 38.38 2.62
CA ARG A 30 20.03 37.67 1.51
C ARG A 30 19.00 36.66 2.00
N ALA A 31 19.31 35.89 3.04
CA ALA A 31 18.35 34.95 3.63
C ALA A 31 17.12 35.67 4.24
N GLN A 32 17.33 36.80 4.91
CA GLN A 32 16.24 37.62 5.47
C GLN A 32 15.37 38.25 4.37
N ALA A 33 15.99 38.82 3.32
CA ALA A 33 15.28 39.40 2.19
C ALA A 33 14.46 38.35 1.44
N LEU A 34 15.02 37.15 1.25
CA LEU A 34 14.33 36.03 0.64
C LEU A 34 13.15 35.57 1.51
N ASP A 35 13.31 35.41 2.83
CA ASP A 35 12.18 35.07 3.72
C ASP A 35 11.08 36.16 3.70
N GLN A 36 11.43 37.44 3.64
CA GLN A 36 10.46 38.53 3.49
C GLN A 36 9.71 38.47 2.14
N LEU A 37 10.41 38.23 1.03
CA LEU A 37 9.81 38.03 -0.29
C LEU A 37 8.85 36.84 -0.29
N LEU A 38 9.26 35.71 0.30
CA LEU A 38 8.42 34.50 0.42
C LEU A 38 7.17 34.72 1.28
N ARG A 39 7.25 35.58 2.31
CA ARG A 39 6.09 35.97 3.13
C ARG A 39 5.11 36.87 2.38
N ARG A 40 5.63 37.85 1.62
CA ARG A 40 4.82 38.86 0.92
C ARG A 40 4.23 38.32 -0.38
N ARG A 41 4.96 37.48 -1.12
CA ARG A 41 4.50 36.93 -2.40
C ARG A 41 3.34 35.97 -2.17
N ARG A 42 2.20 36.32 -2.75
CA ARG A 42 0.99 35.50 -2.74
C ARG A 42 0.93 34.69 -4.03
N VAL A 43 0.51 33.44 -3.92
CA VAL A 43 0.30 32.51 -5.03
C VAL A 43 -1.07 31.86 -4.90
N MET A 44 -1.72 31.60 -6.02
CA MET A 44 -3.01 30.91 -6.06
C MET A 44 -2.76 29.41 -6.20
N VAL A 45 -3.28 28.62 -5.26
CA VAL A 45 -3.19 27.15 -5.28
C VAL A 45 -4.60 26.61 -5.01
N ASP A 46 -5.12 25.82 -5.95
CA ASP A 46 -6.47 25.24 -5.89
C ASP A 46 -7.58 26.27 -5.59
N GLY A 47 -7.52 27.42 -6.29
CA GLY A 47 -8.50 28.50 -6.14
C GLY A 47 -8.38 29.31 -4.84
N LYS A 48 -7.38 29.05 -4.00
CA LYS A 48 -7.13 29.78 -2.75
C LYS A 48 -5.80 30.54 -2.80
N VAL A 49 -5.82 31.79 -2.34
CA VAL A 49 -4.61 32.61 -2.23
C VAL A 49 -3.83 32.22 -0.98
N THR A 50 -2.58 31.78 -1.14
CA THR A 50 -1.66 31.42 -0.04
C THR A 50 -0.34 32.19 -0.15
N SER A 51 0.43 32.32 0.93
CA SER A 51 1.79 32.88 0.83
C SER A 51 2.77 31.81 0.33
N LEU A 52 3.80 32.23 -0.39
CA LEU A 52 4.81 31.31 -0.94
C LEU A 52 5.54 30.57 0.19
N ARG A 53 5.78 31.22 1.34
CA ARG A 53 6.31 30.56 2.55
C ARG A 53 5.42 29.46 3.10
N ARG A 54 4.10 29.68 3.13
CA ARG A 54 3.14 28.66 3.61
C ARG A 54 3.06 27.49 2.63
N LEU A 55 3.15 27.77 1.33
CA LEU A 55 3.25 26.75 0.30
C LEU A 55 4.55 25.94 0.45
N GLN A 56 5.70 26.61 0.60
CA GLN A 56 6.99 25.96 0.78
C GLN A 56 7.01 25.06 2.01
N ARG A 57 6.54 25.55 3.18
CA ARG A 57 6.40 24.70 4.38
C ARG A 57 5.51 23.49 4.15
N ARG A 58 4.40 23.67 3.43
CA ARG A 58 3.49 22.56 3.09
C ARG A 58 4.15 21.54 2.16
N VAL A 59 4.94 22.00 1.18
CA VAL A 59 5.73 21.14 0.28
C VAL A 59 6.84 20.42 1.04
N GLU A 60 7.56 21.10 1.92
CA GLU A 60 8.59 20.50 2.79
C GLU A 60 7.99 19.46 3.74
N GLU A 61 6.83 19.76 4.34
CA GLU A 61 6.09 18.83 5.19
C GLU A 61 5.58 17.62 4.38
N GLN A 62 5.01 17.83 3.18
CA GLN A 62 4.61 16.75 2.28
C GLN A 62 5.81 15.91 1.84
N ARG A 63 6.94 16.54 1.51
CA ARG A 63 8.17 15.87 1.13
C ARG A 63 8.72 15.06 2.30
N ARG A 64 8.75 15.61 3.51
CA ARG A 64 9.15 14.89 4.73
C ARG A 64 8.24 13.70 5.01
N LEU A 65 6.91 13.86 4.88
CA LEU A 65 5.95 12.78 5.05
C LEU A 65 6.15 11.68 3.99
N TYR A 66 6.37 12.08 2.74
CA TYR A 66 6.66 11.17 1.62
C TYR A 66 7.98 10.41 1.84
N GLU A 67 9.07 11.10 2.16
CA GLU A 67 10.37 10.52 2.47
C GLU A 67 10.32 9.62 3.73
N SER A 68 9.45 9.95 4.70
CA SER A 68 9.23 9.10 5.87
C SER A 68 8.39 7.85 5.60
N GLY A 69 7.70 7.76 4.47
CA GLY A 69 6.79 6.66 4.15
C GLY A 69 5.45 6.70 4.90
N ALA A 70 5.21 7.71 5.74
CA ALA A 70 3.93 7.95 6.43
C ALA A 70 2.90 8.65 5.52
N PHE A 71 2.85 8.27 4.25
CA PHE A 71 2.04 8.90 3.23
C PHE A 71 0.95 7.94 2.74
N ASP A 72 -0.30 8.37 2.86
CA ASP A 72 -1.44 7.65 2.26
C ASP A 72 -1.37 7.85 0.75
N GLU A 73 -0.79 6.90 0.01
CA GLU A 73 -0.67 6.97 -1.45
C GLU A 73 -2.04 6.73 -2.11
N THR A 74 -2.77 7.82 -2.32
CA THR A 74 -3.93 7.87 -3.21
C THR A 74 -3.62 8.84 -4.34
N VAL A 75 -4.29 8.71 -5.49
CA VAL A 75 -4.19 9.68 -6.60
C VAL A 75 -4.46 11.12 -6.14
N ARG A 76 -5.15 11.33 -5.02
CA ARG A 76 -5.48 12.65 -4.46
C ARG A 76 -4.38 13.24 -3.58
N THR A 77 -3.49 12.42 -3.07
CA THR A 77 -2.51 12.80 -2.07
C THR A 77 -1.13 12.90 -2.71
N LEU A 78 -0.77 12.05 -3.67
CA LEU A 78 0.52 12.11 -4.35
C LEU A 78 0.84 13.55 -4.85
N PRO A 79 2.06 14.06 -4.61
CA PRO A 79 2.44 15.37 -5.08
C PRO A 79 2.26 15.49 -6.60
N ARG A 80 1.69 16.60 -7.08
CA ARG A 80 1.36 16.79 -8.51
C ARG A 80 2.54 16.54 -9.46
N TRP A 81 3.76 16.87 -9.03
CA TRP A 81 4.96 16.65 -9.84
C TRP A 81 5.22 15.16 -10.08
N GLN A 82 4.99 14.31 -9.07
CA GLN A 82 5.10 12.85 -9.22
C GLN A 82 3.96 12.25 -10.04
N LEU A 83 2.73 12.76 -9.90
CA LEU A 83 1.61 12.31 -10.71
C LEU A 83 1.81 12.60 -12.20
N GLN A 84 2.44 13.73 -12.52
CA GLN A 84 2.80 14.11 -13.89
C GLN A 84 3.86 13.20 -14.49
N ASP A 85 4.78 12.68 -13.67
CA ASP A 85 5.82 11.73 -14.09
C ASP A 85 5.29 10.29 -14.21
N MET A 86 4.29 9.91 -13.39
CA MET A 86 3.81 8.52 -13.29
C MET A 86 2.68 8.17 -14.27
N VAL A 87 1.84 9.13 -14.67
CA VAL A 87 0.72 8.88 -15.57
C VAL A 87 0.73 9.94 -16.66
N PRO A 88 1.08 9.57 -17.92
CA PRO A 88 0.99 10.49 -19.05
C PRO A 88 -0.39 11.15 -19.06
N SER A 89 -0.44 12.47 -19.25
CA SER A 89 -1.69 13.25 -19.19
C SER A 89 -2.80 12.74 -20.13
N GLU A 90 -2.40 12.00 -21.16
CA GLU A 90 -3.24 11.30 -22.15
C GLU A 90 -4.05 10.14 -21.53
N GLN A 91 -3.53 9.54 -20.45
CA GLN A 91 -4.13 8.40 -19.75
C GLN A 91 -5.04 8.84 -18.57
N LEU A 92 -5.00 10.13 -18.20
CA LEU A 92 -5.88 10.69 -17.18
C LEU A 92 -7.26 10.98 -17.77
N ARG A 93 -8.30 10.27 -17.31
CA ARG A 93 -9.69 10.56 -17.72
C ARG A 93 -10.10 11.95 -17.23
N GLN A 94 -10.42 12.86 -18.15
CA GLN A 94 -11.03 14.14 -17.80
C GLN A 94 -12.38 13.90 -17.10
N GLY A 95 -12.51 14.33 -15.84
CA GLY A 95 -13.79 14.36 -15.10
C GLY A 95 -14.11 13.17 -14.17
N ALA A 96 -13.27 12.13 -14.08
CA ALA A 96 -13.57 10.97 -13.23
C ALA A 96 -13.08 11.15 -11.78
N TYR A 97 -13.96 11.63 -10.88
CA TYR A 97 -13.65 11.77 -9.45
C TYR A 97 -13.51 10.43 -8.68
N LYS A 98 -13.91 9.32 -9.30
CA LYS A 98 -13.67 7.92 -8.90
C LYS A 98 -13.42 7.11 -10.17
N MET A 99 -12.20 6.62 -10.39
CA MET A 99 -11.99 5.61 -11.42
C MET A 99 -12.37 4.25 -10.81
N GLN A 100 -13.52 3.72 -11.21
CA GLN A 100 -13.71 2.28 -11.20
C GLN A 100 -12.83 1.71 -12.32
N LEU A 101 -12.10 0.64 -12.00
CA LEU A 101 -11.33 -0.14 -12.95
C LEU A 101 -12.29 -0.78 -13.97
N ARG A 102 -11.90 -0.91 -15.23
CA ARG A 102 -12.65 -1.74 -16.18
C ARG A 102 -12.59 -3.18 -15.70
N GLN A 103 -13.60 -4.01 -15.98
CA GLN A 103 -13.56 -5.44 -15.60
C GLN A 103 -12.29 -6.18 -16.06
N ARG A 104 -11.72 -5.81 -17.22
CA ARG A 104 -10.42 -6.34 -17.67
C ARG A 104 -9.23 -5.86 -16.83
N GLU A 105 -9.26 -4.60 -16.39
CA GLU A 105 -8.24 -3.99 -15.51
C GLU A 105 -8.39 -4.55 -14.09
N GLU A 106 -9.62 -4.85 -13.67
CA GLU A 106 -9.94 -5.55 -12.43
C GLU A 106 -9.49 -7.00 -12.47
N ALA A 107 -9.72 -7.72 -13.58
CA ALA A 107 -9.21 -9.07 -13.83
C ALA A 107 -7.67 -9.10 -13.88
N GLU A 108 -7.03 -8.05 -14.40
CA GLU A 108 -5.58 -7.85 -14.35
C GLU A 108 -5.07 -7.57 -12.92
N LEU A 109 -5.93 -7.23 -11.96
CA LEU A 109 -5.54 -6.95 -10.57
C LEU A 109 -5.73 -8.15 -9.62
N GLU A 110 -6.24 -9.28 -10.10
CA GLU A 110 -6.67 -10.37 -9.24
C GLU A 110 -5.51 -11.27 -8.84
N LEU A 111 -4.94 -11.01 -7.66
CA LEU A 111 -4.15 -12.00 -6.95
C LEU A 111 -5.10 -12.94 -6.19
N ASP A 112 -4.90 -14.24 -6.32
CA ASP A 112 -5.61 -15.24 -5.53
C ASP A 112 -4.81 -15.61 -4.29
N ARG A 113 -5.50 -15.88 -3.17
CA ARG A 113 -4.85 -16.36 -1.95
C ARG A 113 -4.45 -17.82 -2.13
N ILE A 114 -3.16 -18.07 -2.20
CA ILE A 114 -2.60 -19.40 -2.43
C ILE A 114 -2.49 -20.18 -1.12
N GLY A 115 -2.24 -19.50 0.00
CA GLY A 115 -2.25 -20.13 1.30
C GLY A 115 -2.13 -19.14 2.44
N HIS A 116 -2.27 -19.64 3.67
CA HIS A 116 -2.24 -18.81 4.86
C HIS A 116 -1.66 -19.53 6.09
N GLY A 117 -1.19 -18.76 7.05
CA GLY A 117 -0.64 -19.30 8.29
C GLY A 117 -0.78 -18.36 9.48
N ASN A 118 -0.23 -18.77 10.61
CA ASN A 118 -0.22 -18.02 11.86
C ASN A 118 1.14 -18.15 12.54
N VAL A 119 1.67 -17.03 13.03
CA VAL A 119 2.91 -16.99 13.81
C VAL A 119 2.60 -16.78 15.28
N PHE A 120 3.28 -17.54 16.14
CA PHE A 120 3.08 -17.54 17.59
C PHE A 120 4.41 -17.32 18.33
N SER A 121 4.36 -16.58 19.44
CA SER A 121 5.50 -16.40 20.35
C SER A 121 5.14 -16.74 21.81
N PRO A 122 5.92 -17.60 22.48
CA PRO A 122 6.92 -18.51 21.89
C PRO A 122 6.27 -19.49 20.89
N ARG A 123 7.06 -20.10 20.00
CA ARG A 123 6.57 -21.12 19.07
C ARG A 123 6.03 -22.30 19.88
N PRO A 124 4.80 -22.78 19.62
CA PRO A 124 4.25 -23.95 20.31
C PRO A 124 5.11 -25.18 20.02
N VAL A 125 5.48 -25.93 21.07
CA VAL A 125 6.34 -27.13 20.97
C VAL A 125 5.51 -28.40 20.73
N LEU A 126 4.29 -28.48 21.28
CA LEU A 126 3.41 -29.65 21.20
C LEU A 126 1.93 -29.24 21.19
N SER A 127 1.33 -29.17 19.99
CA SER A 127 -0.07 -28.77 19.75
C SER A 127 -0.45 -27.39 20.31
N LYS A 128 -1.64 -26.87 19.98
CA LYS A 128 -2.11 -25.54 20.43
C LYS A 128 -2.36 -25.44 21.96
N LEU A 129 -2.26 -26.56 22.69
CA LEU A 129 -2.60 -26.66 24.12
C LEU A 129 -1.49 -26.14 25.05
N LEU A 130 -0.23 -26.18 24.63
CA LEU A 130 0.91 -25.75 25.45
C LEU A 130 1.74 -24.67 24.74
N GLY A 131 1.20 -23.46 24.76
CA GLY A 131 1.98 -22.23 24.64
C GLY A 131 1.88 -21.46 23.32
N GLY A 132 2.29 -20.20 23.41
CA GLY A 132 2.35 -19.24 22.30
C GLY A 132 1.11 -18.35 22.21
N ARG A 133 1.31 -17.04 22.27
CA ARG A 133 0.28 -16.07 21.85
C ARG A 133 0.43 -15.83 20.35
N ARG A 134 -0.67 -15.77 19.61
CA ARG A 134 -0.63 -15.43 18.18
C ARG A 134 -0.12 -14.00 18.04
N ASP A 135 0.97 -13.84 17.32
CA ASP A 135 1.55 -12.53 17.01
C ASP A 135 0.84 -11.92 15.82
N PHE A 136 0.73 -12.68 14.73
CA PHE A 136 0.04 -12.29 13.52
C PHE A 136 -0.44 -13.51 12.72
N GLY A 137 -1.53 -13.32 11.96
CA GLY A 137 -1.89 -14.21 10.86
C GLY A 137 -1.26 -13.70 9.57
N TRP A 138 -1.05 -14.56 8.58
CA TRP A 138 -0.52 -14.15 7.28
C TRP A 138 -1.15 -14.92 6.13
N GLY A 139 -1.09 -14.36 4.92
CA GLY A 139 -1.50 -15.02 3.68
C GLY A 139 -0.58 -14.64 2.53
N ILE A 140 -0.29 -15.59 1.65
CA ILE A 140 0.45 -15.34 0.40
C ILE A 140 -0.54 -15.39 -0.76
N TYR A 141 -0.45 -14.37 -1.60
CA TYR A 141 -1.28 -14.19 -2.78
C TYR A 141 -0.39 -14.22 -4.02
N ALA A 142 -0.90 -14.72 -5.13
CA ALA A 142 -0.17 -14.81 -6.39
C ALA A 142 -1.11 -14.70 -7.58
N ARG A 143 -0.56 -14.40 -8.76
CA ARG A 143 -1.27 -14.53 -10.02
C ARG A 143 -1.28 -15.98 -10.47
N THR A 144 -2.43 -16.64 -10.40
CA THR A 144 -2.59 -18.07 -10.71
C THR A 144 -2.24 -18.43 -12.15
N ALA A 145 -2.51 -17.53 -13.11
CA ALA A 145 -2.09 -17.72 -14.50
C ALA A 145 -0.56 -17.80 -14.66
N ASN A 146 0.20 -16.99 -13.91
CA ASN A 146 1.66 -17.02 -13.97
C ASN A 146 2.19 -18.29 -13.27
N ALA A 147 1.54 -18.73 -12.18
CA ALA A 147 1.86 -19.99 -11.52
C ALA A 147 1.66 -21.20 -12.45
N GLU A 148 0.55 -21.26 -13.19
CA GLU A 148 0.31 -22.27 -14.22
C GLU A 148 1.43 -22.25 -15.26
N GLN A 149 1.75 -21.09 -15.84
CA GLN A 149 2.77 -21.00 -16.89
C GLN A 149 4.17 -21.41 -16.40
N LEU A 150 4.56 -21.03 -15.18
CA LEU A 150 5.91 -21.23 -14.67
C LEU A 150 6.11 -22.60 -14.01
N LEU A 151 5.09 -23.12 -13.33
CA LEU A 151 5.21 -24.32 -12.52
C LEU A 151 4.62 -25.57 -13.19
N ALA A 152 3.76 -25.43 -14.21
CA ALA A 152 3.09 -26.59 -14.80
C ALA A 152 4.06 -27.64 -15.33
N GLY A 153 5.15 -27.23 -15.99
CA GLY A 153 6.11 -28.16 -16.59
C GLY A 153 6.74 -29.13 -15.59
N ASP A 154 7.06 -28.64 -14.39
CA ASP A 154 7.75 -29.44 -13.38
C ASP A 154 6.78 -30.03 -12.34
N TRP A 155 5.67 -29.36 -12.05
CA TRP A 155 4.82 -29.66 -10.89
C TRP A 155 3.40 -30.12 -11.23
N ALA A 156 2.85 -29.82 -12.41
CA ALA A 156 1.49 -30.27 -12.74
C ALA A 156 1.39 -31.81 -12.78
N GLY A 157 0.23 -32.33 -12.36
CA GLY A 157 -0.04 -33.76 -12.28
C GLY A 157 0.67 -34.52 -11.16
N ARG A 158 1.53 -33.88 -10.37
CA ARG A 158 2.17 -34.53 -9.22
C ARG A 158 1.19 -34.77 -8.07
N ASP A 159 1.47 -35.79 -7.27
CA ASP A 159 0.74 -36.02 -6.03
C ASP A 159 0.88 -34.81 -5.07
N PRO A 160 -0.23 -34.29 -4.52
CA PRO A 160 -0.21 -33.13 -3.65
C PRO A 160 0.63 -33.27 -2.38
N GLN A 161 0.65 -34.46 -1.76
CA GLN A 161 1.40 -34.68 -0.52
C GLN A 161 2.89 -34.78 -0.81
N GLU A 162 3.27 -35.50 -1.88
CA GLU A 162 4.66 -35.58 -2.32
C GLU A 162 5.19 -34.20 -2.70
N ALA A 163 4.48 -33.46 -3.55
CA ALA A 163 4.89 -32.12 -3.99
C ALA A 163 4.99 -31.12 -2.83
N ALA A 164 4.03 -31.12 -1.89
CA ALA A 164 4.07 -30.24 -0.71
C ALA A 164 5.14 -30.65 0.33
N SER A 165 5.67 -31.87 0.25
CA SER A 165 6.82 -32.29 1.06
C SER A 165 8.17 -32.03 0.38
N ASP A 166 8.18 -31.79 -0.93
CA ASP A 166 9.39 -31.51 -1.70
C ASP A 166 9.82 -30.04 -1.54
N GLY A 167 11.00 -29.85 -0.92
CA GLY A 167 11.60 -28.52 -0.74
C GLY A 167 11.82 -27.74 -2.04
N ARG A 168 11.97 -28.44 -3.18
CA ARG A 168 12.22 -27.81 -4.47
C ARG A 168 11.03 -26.98 -4.97
N LEU A 169 9.79 -27.39 -4.68
CA LEU A 169 8.59 -26.62 -5.05
C LEU A 169 8.66 -25.21 -4.46
N TYR A 170 8.97 -25.14 -3.17
CA TYR A 170 9.07 -23.88 -2.45
C TYR A 170 10.23 -23.02 -2.93
N LEU A 171 11.37 -23.65 -3.24
CA LEU A 171 12.51 -22.95 -3.79
C LEU A 171 12.19 -22.35 -5.18
N ASP A 172 11.47 -23.06 -6.03
CA ASP A 172 11.03 -22.56 -7.33
C ASP A 172 10.05 -21.40 -7.19
N VAL A 173 9.12 -21.48 -6.24
CA VAL A 173 8.20 -20.39 -5.90
C VAL A 173 8.95 -19.15 -5.40
N VAL A 174 9.93 -19.32 -4.51
CA VAL A 174 10.73 -18.21 -3.98
C VAL A 174 11.60 -17.58 -5.08
N ARG A 175 12.24 -18.39 -5.93
CA ARG A 175 13.07 -17.90 -7.06
C ARG A 175 12.24 -17.14 -8.09
N ASN A 176 11.00 -17.57 -8.32
CA ASN A 176 10.08 -16.95 -9.26
C ASN A 176 9.09 -15.98 -8.60
N CYS A 177 9.32 -15.56 -7.36
CA CYS A 177 8.34 -14.77 -6.62
C CYS A 177 7.86 -13.50 -7.35
N HIS A 178 8.76 -12.83 -8.06
CA HIS A 178 8.47 -11.64 -8.88
C HIS A 178 7.63 -11.96 -10.12
N ASN A 179 7.93 -13.04 -10.82
CA ASN A 179 7.15 -13.49 -11.98
C ASN A 179 5.76 -14.00 -11.56
N LEU A 180 5.62 -14.50 -10.34
CA LEU A 180 4.35 -14.93 -9.76
C LEU A 180 3.54 -13.77 -9.16
N GLU A 181 4.11 -12.55 -9.13
CA GLU A 181 3.56 -11.38 -8.46
C GLU A 181 3.17 -11.66 -7.00
N LEU A 182 4.06 -12.35 -6.27
CA LEU A 182 3.77 -12.73 -4.90
C LEU A 182 3.53 -11.50 -4.03
N THR A 183 2.44 -11.56 -3.26
CA THR A 183 2.13 -10.58 -2.23
C THR A 183 1.89 -11.30 -0.91
N LEU A 184 2.74 -11.03 0.07
CA LEU A 184 2.55 -11.48 1.45
C LEU A 184 1.79 -10.41 2.23
N VAL A 185 0.68 -10.79 2.85
CA VAL A 185 -0.10 -9.94 3.76
C VAL A 185 0.01 -10.51 5.17
N ALA A 186 0.47 -9.71 6.14
CA ALA A 186 0.56 -10.08 7.55
C ALA A 186 -0.34 -9.19 8.42
N LEU A 187 -1.24 -9.80 9.19
CA LEU A 187 -2.20 -9.12 10.08
C LEU A 187 -1.85 -9.36 11.54
N THR A 188 -1.40 -8.30 12.21
CA THR A 188 -1.08 -8.33 13.65
C THR A 188 -2.30 -8.65 14.50
N SER A 189 -2.15 -9.61 15.40
CA SER A 189 -3.20 -10.11 16.31
C SER A 189 -3.07 -9.62 17.75
N ARG A 190 -1.96 -8.95 18.06
CA ARG A 190 -1.70 -8.28 19.33
C ARG A 190 -0.73 -7.13 19.10
N PRO A 191 -0.54 -6.21 20.05
CA PRO A 191 0.53 -5.24 19.98
C PRO A 191 1.90 -5.94 19.96
N LEU A 192 2.78 -5.54 19.03
CA LEU A 192 4.11 -6.12 18.88
C LEU A 192 5.20 -5.05 18.98
N PRO A 193 6.22 -5.22 19.84
CA PRO A 193 7.27 -4.22 20.01
C PRO A 193 8.16 -4.18 18.76
N LEU A 194 8.24 -3.02 18.10
CA LEU A 194 8.87 -2.91 16.78
C LEU A 194 10.39 -3.20 16.84
N ALA A 195 11.10 -2.66 17.83
CA ALA A 195 12.55 -2.84 17.95
C ALA A 195 12.97 -4.32 18.08
N PRO A 196 12.40 -5.14 19.00
CA PRO A 196 12.64 -6.58 19.02
C PRO A 196 12.24 -7.30 17.73
N MET A 197 11.11 -6.94 17.12
CA MET A 197 10.70 -7.53 15.83
C MET A 197 11.73 -7.26 14.74
N ARG A 198 12.26 -6.04 14.65
CA ARG A 198 13.30 -5.67 13.66
C ARG A 198 14.57 -6.49 13.84
N GLN A 199 15.02 -6.70 15.07
CA GLN A 199 16.20 -7.54 15.35
C GLN A 199 15.97 -8.98 14.93
N GLN A 200 14.81 -9.55 15.25
CA GLN A 200 14.44 -10.91 14.86
C GLN A 200 14.29 -11.05 13.34
N LEU A 201 13.66 -10.06 12.69
CA LEU A 201 13.51 -9.98 11.24
C LEU A 201 14.88 -9.91 10.55
N ALA A 202 15.78 -9.05 11.03
CA ALA A 202 17.15 -8.93 10.49
C ALA A 202 17.92 -10.24 10.60
N ALA A 203 17.84 -10.92 11.76
CA ALA A 203 18.50 -12.21 11.95
C ALA A 203 17.94 -13.30 11.03
N LYS A 204 16.62 -13.37 10.87
CA LYS A 204 15.97 -14.36 9.99
C LYS A 204 16.24 -14.09 8.53
N LEU A 205 16.10 -12.84 8.08
CA LEU A 205 16.42 -12.46 6.70
C LEU A 205 17.87 -12.74 6.36
N LYS A 206 18.81 -12.45 7.27
CA LYS A 206 20.22 -12.78 7.05
C LYS A 206 20.41 -14.27 6.75
N ARG A 207 19.77 -15.16 7.53
CA ARG A 207 19.84 -16.62 7.32
C ARG A 207 19.20 -17.03 6.00
N SER A 208 18.02 -16.51 5.68
CA SER A 208 17.35 -16.77 4.40
C SER A 208 18.19 -16.30 3.21
N MET A 209 18.77 -15.10 3.28
CA MET A 209 19.68 -14.60 2.24
C MET A 209 20.94 -15.46 2.09
N GLN A 210 21.51 -15.95 3.20
CA GLN A 210 22.67 -16.85 3.17
C GLN A 210 22.33 -18.19 2.49
N SER A 211 21.18 -18.77 2.83
CA SER A 211 20.65 -19.98 2.21
C SER A 211 20.44 -19.80 0.71
N LEU A 212 19.69 -18.75 0.32
CA LEU A 212 19.40 -18.47 -1.09
C LEU A 212 20.64 -18.12 -1.92
N ALA A 213 21.63 -17.45 -1.32
CA ALA A 213 22.90 -17.14 -1.98
C ALA A 213 23.86 -18.35 -2.05
N GLY A 214 23.57 -19.45 -1.36
CA GLY A 214 24.46 -20.61 -1.26
C GLY A 214 25.78 -20.31 -0.55
N SER A 215 25.81 -19.30 0.34
CA SER A 215 27.02 -18.87 1.04
C SER A 215 26.76 -18.62 2.51
N GLN A 216 27.64 -19.11 3.38
CA GLN A 216 27.59 -18.82 4.82
C GLN A 216 27.83 -17.32 5.12
N GLU A 217 28.53 -16.59 4.25
CA GLU A 217 28.76 -15.16 4.41
C GLU A 217 28.13 -14.36 3.27
N LEU A 218 27.35 -13.33 3.65
CA LEU A 218 26.78 -12.39 2.70
C LEU A 218 27.87 -11.45 2.15
N GLN A 219 27.83 -11.24 0.84
CA GLN A 219 28.64 -10.23 0.17
C GLN A 219 28.36 -8.83 0.74
N PRO A 220 29.33 -7.89 0.69
CA PRO A 220 29.16 -6.54 1.23
C PRO A 220 27.90 -5.82 0.71
N GLN A 221 27.59 -5.96 -0.58
CA GLN A 221 26.38 -5.37 -1.17
C GLN A 221 25.11 -5.94 -0.52
N HIS A 222 25.02 -7.25 -0.33
CA HIS A 222 23.85 -7.89 0.29
C HIS A 222 23.70 -7.52 1.77
N LYS A 223 24.81 -7.31 2.48
CA LYS A 223 24.78 -6.78 3.84
C LYS A 223 24.22 -5.35 3.86
N ALA A 224 24.61 -4.51 2.90
CA ALA A 224 24.05 -3.16 2.75
C ALA A 224 22.57 -3.20 2.39
N ASP A 225 22.15 -4.03 1.43
CA ASP A 225 20.74 -4.18 1.02
C ASP A 225 19.85 -4.62 2.20
N LEU A 226 20.33 -5.55 3.02
CA LEU A 226 19.65 -6.01 4.24
C LEU A 226 19.54 -4.87 5.27
N HIS A 227 20.62 -4.15 5.52
CA HIS A 227 20.62 -3.00 6.42
C HIS A 227 19.62 -1.93 5.95
N ASP A 228 19.63 -1.61 4.66
CA ASP A 228 18.74 -0.63 4.05
C ASP A 228 17.27 -1.07 4.16
N PHE A 229 16.97 -2.36 3.97
CA PHE A 229 15.64 -2.90 4.22
C PHE A 229 15.20 -2.74 5.69
N ILE A 230 16.06 -3.11 6.64
CA ILE A 230 15.73 -3.05 8.07
C ILE A 230 15.59 -1.61 8.58
N SER A 231 16.29 -0.65 7.99
CA SER A 231 16.15 0.79 8.31
C SER A 231 14.83 1.39 7.82
N MET A 232 14.11 0.74 6.89
CA MET A 232 12.77 1.19 6.50
C MET A 232 11.78 1.15 7.67
N PHE A 233 12.06 0.31 8.67
CA PHE A 233 11.25 0.16 9.88
C PHE A 233 11.76 0.97 11.06
N ASP A 234 12.63 1.96 10.87
CA ASP A 234 13.12 2.80 11.97
C ASP A 234 11.98 3.54 12.68
N ASP A 235 11.95 3.46 14.02
CA ASP A 235 10.89 4.01 14.86
C ASP A 235 10.60 5.49 14.54
N THR A 236 11.64 6.27 14.27
CA THR A 236 11.54 7.70 13.92
C THR A 236 10.88 7.93 12.57
N ARG A 237 11.14 7.05 11.61
CA ARG A 237 10.59 7.10 10.25
C ARG A 237 9.13 6.70 10.24
N VAL A 238 8.78 5.63 10.95
CA VAL A 238 7.44 5.03 10.90
C VAL A 238 6.45 5.57 11.95
N ALA A 239 6.91 6.26 13.00
CA ALA A 239 6.05 6.86 14.01
C ALA A 239 4.86 7.70 13.45
N PRO A 240 5.01 8.51 12.39
CA PRO A 240 3.91 9.30 11.85
C PRO A 240 2.86 8.49 11.07
N ALA A 241 3.17 7.23 10.69
CA ALA A 241 2.32 6.41 9.84
C ALA A 241 1.04 5.89 10.53
N GLY A 242 0.92 6.09 11.85
CA GLY A 242 -0.32 5.89 12.61
C GLY A 242 -0.64 4.43 12.97
N TRP A 243 0.12 3.46 12.48
CA TRP A 243 0.03 2.05 12.86
C TRP A 243 0.90 1.69 14.08
N MET A 244 1.71 2.62 14.59
CA MET A 244 2.39 2.50 15.88
C MET A 244 1.63 3.19 17.01
N ASP A 245 1.77 2.68 18.22
CA ASP A 245 1.38 3.36 19.45
C ASP A 245 2.54 4.19 20.05
N LYS A 246 2.26 4.92 21.13
CA LYS A 246 3.25 5.78 21.80
C LYS A 246 4.35 4.99 22.54
N SER A 247 4.16 3.69 22.74
CA SER A 247 5.12 2.82 23.42
C SER A 247 6.13 2.17 22.47
N GLY A 248 6.05 2.47 21.17
CA GLY A 248 6.90 1.85 20.16
C GLY A 248 6.40 0.47 19.70
N CYS A 249 5.15 0.12 20.01
CA CYS A 249 4.54 -1.11 19.53
C CYS A 249 3.72 -0.86 18.25
N VAL A 250 3.79 -1.82 17.33
CA VAL A 250 2.82 -1.95 16.25
C VAL A 250 1.46 -2.27 16.85
N LYS A 251 0.42 -1.53 16.47
CA LYS A 251 -0.94 -1.76 16.97
C LYS A 251 -1.51 -3.06 16.44
N GLU A 252 -2.29 -3.74 17.27
CA GLU A 252 -3.14 -4.85 16.84
C GLU A 252 -4.06 -4.45 15.67
N GLY A 253 -4.21 -5.34 14.69
CA GLY A 253 -5.01 -5.13 13.48
C GLY A 253 -4.28 -4.36 12.37
N THR A 254 -3.02 -3.99 12.56
CA THR A 254 -2.16 -3.46 11.49
C THR A 254 -1.92 -4.55 10.45
N HIS A 255 -2.09 -4.19 9.18
CA HIS A 255 -1.75 -5.07 8.05
C HIS A 255 -0.41 -4.61 7.48
N PHE A 256 0.53 -5.52 7.28
CA PHE A 256 1.72 -5.27 6.46
C PHE A 256 1.56 -6.01 5.14
N MET A 257 1.98 -5.38 4.05
CA MET A 257 1.96 -5.95 2.71
C MET A 257 3.37 -5.90 2.14
N PHE A 258 3.82 -7.02 1.61
CA PHE A 258 5.12 -7.19 0.97
C PHE A 258 4.86 -7.74 -0.43
N SER A 259 4.93 -6.87 -1.43
CA SER A 259 4.53 -7.18 -2.81
C SER A 259 5.76 -7.14 -3.71
N THR A 260 5.93 -8.17 -4.55
CA THR A 260 7.00 -8.17 -5.55
C THR A 260 6.60 -7.33 -6.76
N THR A 261 7.55 -6.58 -7.33
CA THR A 261 7.37 -5.93 -8.64
C THR A 261 7.92 -6.80 -9.76
N PRO A 262 7.56 -6.56 -11.04
CA PRO A 262 8.12 -7.29 -12.18
C PRO A 262 9.66 -7.21 -12.27
N GLU A 263 10.27 -6.13 -11.74
CA GLU A 263 11.73 -5.95 -11.67
C GLU A 263 12.38 -6.67 -10.46
N ALA A 264 11.64 -7.55 -9.79
CA ALA A 264 12.05 -8.24 -8.57
C ALA A 264 12.38 -7.33 -7.37
N HIS A 265 11.83 -6.11 -7.37
CA HIS A 265 11.86 -5.25 -6.18
C HIS A 265 10.78 -5.69 -5.18
N LEU A 266 10.97 -5.31 -3.93
CA LEU A 266 10.00 -5.53 -2.86
C LEU A 266 9.39 -4.20 -2.42
N LEU A 267 8.09 -4.02 -2.69
CA LEU A 267 7.29 -2.93 -2.17
C LEU A 267 6.75 -3.30 -0.78
N VAL A 268 6.92 -2.42 0.19
CA VAL A 268 6.44 -2.61 1.55
C VAL A 268 5.42 -1.53 1.91
N GLU A 269 4.23 -1.96 2.32
CA GLU A 269 3.14 -1.09 2.73
C GLU A 269 2.58 -1.53 4.09
N ALA A 270 1.93 -0.60 4.76
CA ALA A 270 1.17 -0.89 5.98
C ALA A 270 -0.20 -0.22 5.93
N ILE A 271 -1.21 -0.89 6.49
CA ILE A 271 -2.56 -0.37 6.66
C ILE A 271 -2.87 -0.27 8.14
N THR A 272 -3.29 0.91 8.59
CA THR A 272 -3.67 1.15 9.98
C THR A 272 -4.87 0.29 10.40
N PRO A 273 -4.96 -0.10 11.68
CA PRO A 273 -6.14 -0.81 12.19
C PRO A 273 -7.38 0.08 12.21
N GLY A 274 -8.56 -0.56 12.20
CA GLY A 274 -9.85 0.11 12.35
C GLY A 274 -10.86 -0.25 11.27
N ARG A 275 -11.96 0.52 11.23
CA ARG A 275 -13.00 0.39 10.20
C ARG A 275 -12.47 0.86 8.86
N LEU A 276 -12.91 0.27 7.76
CA LEU A 276 -12.41 0.54 6.40
C LEU A 276 -12.31 2.05 6.07
N ARG A 277 -13.31 2.85 6.46
CA ARG A 277 -13.33 4.31 6.24
C ARG A 277 -12.25 5.12 6.98
N ASP A 278 -11.72 4.54 8.06
CA ASP A 278 -10.77 5.18 8.98
C ASP A 278 -9.34 4.62 8.78
N ARG A 279 -9.20 3.57 7.97
CA ARG A 279 -7.90 2.98 7.60
C ARG A 279 -7.14 3.93 6.69
N ARG A 280 -5.83 3.99 6.89
CA ARG A 280 -4.87 4.68 6.03
C ARG A 280 -3.87 3.67 5.54
N THR A 281 -3.55 3.72 4.26
CA THR A 281 -2.40 2.98 3.73
C THR A 281 -1.17 3.85 3.91
N SER A 282 0.01 3.26 4.04
CA SER A 282 1.27 3.99 4.14
C SER A 282 2.36 3.16 3.50
N ARG A 283 3.04 3.73 2.51
CA ARG A 283 4.17 3.07 1.86
C ARG A 283 5.41 3.18 2.73
N ILE A 284 5.85 2.08 3.31
CA ILE A 284 7.04 2.05 4.17
C ILE A 284 8.30 2.28 3.32
N GLY A 285 8.41 1.59 2.17
CA GLY A 285 9.55 1.74 1.28
C GLY A 285 9.56 0.75 0.13
N VAL A 286 10.63 0.80 -0.68
CA VAL A 286 10.94 -0.19 -1.71
C VAL A 286 12.38 -0.63 -1.54
N ASN A 287 12.60 -1.94 -1.51
CA ASN A 287 13.94 -2.52 -1.59
C ASN A 287 14.16 -3.07 -3.00
N ARG A 288 15.32 -2.78 -3.58
CA ARG A 288 15.64 -3.16 -4.96
C ARG A 288 16.46 -4.44 -5.09
N SER A 289 16.76 -5.12 -3.99
CA SER A 289 17.58 -6.33 -3.97
C SER A 289 16.70 -7.56 -4.16
N PRO A 290 16.84 -8.30 -5.29
CA PRO A 290 16.07 -9.52 -5.52
C PRO A 290 16.31 -10.58 -4.43
N LEU A 291 17.50 -10.58 -3.83
CA LEU A 291 17.84 -11.49 -2.74
C LEU A 291 17.07 -11.16 -1.45
N VAL A 292 16.87 -9.88 -1.13
CA VAL A 292 16.00 -9.47 0.00
C VAL A 292 14.55 -9.82 -0.31
N THR A 293 14.09 -9.57 -1.53
CA THR A 293 12.75 -9.94 -2.01
C THR A 293 12.50 -11.43 -1.79
N GLY A 294 13.37 -12.30 -2.32
CA GLY A 294 13.26 -13.75 -2.14
C GLY A 294 13.36 -14.17 -0.67
N ALA A 295 14.27 -13.57 0.11
CA ALA A 295 14.44 -13.89 1.52
C ALA A 295 13.19 -13.61 2.38
N ILE A 296 12.39 -12.61 2.03
CA ILE A 296 11.13 -12.34 2.73
C ILE A 296 10.15 -13.49 2.55
N PHE A 297 10.00 -14.04 1.35
CA PHE A 297 9.13 -15.19 1.11
C PHE A 297 9.74 -16.49 1.64
N ASP A 298 11.06 -16.64 1.58
CA ASP A 298 11.79 -17.77 2.15
C ASP A 298 11.59 -17.90 3.66
N MET A 299 11.41 -16.81 4.41
CA MET A 299 11.05 -16.91 5.82
C MET A 299 9.72 -17.65 6.08
N PHE A 300 8.83 -17.72 5.10
CA PHE A 300 7.54 -18.42 5.18
C PHE A 300 7.53 -19.76 4.44
N LEU A 301 8.35 -19.89 3.38
CA LEU A 301 8.32 -21.04 2.46
C LEU A 301 9.61 -21.88 2.47
N GLY A 302 10.71 -21.34 2.99
CA GLY A 302 12.03 -21.95 3.01
C GLY A 302 12.14 -23.15 3.96
N GLU A 303 13.36 -23.59 4.22
CA GLU A 303 13.63 -24.78 5.04
C GLU A 303 13.17 -24.64 6.50
N GLU A 304 13.33 -23.44 7.08
CA GLU A 304 12.93 -23.13 8.46
C GLU A 304 11.77 -22.10 8.49
N PRO A 305 10.57 -22.47 8.02
CA PRO A 305 9.48 -21.51 7.91
C PRO A 305 9.00 -21.04 9.30
N LEU A 306 8.44 -19.83 9.34
CA LEU A 306 7.77 -19.30 10.52
C LEU A 306 6.55 -20.13 10.94
N ASP A 307 5.91 -20.82 9.99
CA ASP A 307 4.74 -21.67 10.20
C ASP A 307 4.73 -22.82 9.18
N ASP A 308 5.02 -24.05 9.63
CA ASP A 308 5.07 -25.24 8.79
C ASP A 308 3.71 -25.56 8.16
N TYR A 309 2.61 -25.28 8.88
CA TYR A 309 1.27 -25.52 8.36
C TYR A 309 0.97 -24.56 7.21
N GLY A 310 1.24 -23.28 7.40
CA GLY A 310 1.05 -22.29 6.34
C GLY A 310 1.96 -22.52 5.14
N LYS A 311 3.19 -23.02 5.34
CA LYS A 311 4.05 -23.47 4.23
C LYS A 311 3.37 -24.58 3.41
N LYS A 312 2.86 -25.63 4.07
CA LYS A 312 2.15 -26.73 3.40
C LYS A 312 0.92 -26.24 2.64
N ASP A 313 0.15 -25.34 3.26
CA ASP A 313 -1.04 -24.73 2.65
C ASP A 313 -0.68 -23.99 1.34
N VAL A 314 0.38 -23.18 1.35
CA VAL A 314 0.88 -22.51 0.13
C VAL A 314 1.37 -23.51 -0.91
N GLY A 315 2.02 -24.61 -0.49
CA GLY A 315 2.48 -25.66 -1.41
C GLY A 315 1.33 -26.31 -2.17
N HIS A 316 0.27 -26.73 -1.45
CA HIS A 316 -0.94 -27.24 -2.08
C HIS A 316 -1.58 -26.20 -3.00
N GLY A 317 -1.61 -24.94 -2.58
CA GLY A 317 -2.21 -23.91 -3.40
C GLY A 317 -1.41 -23.61 -4.69
N MET A 318 -0.09 -23.63 -4.62
CA MET A 318 0.75 -23.44 -5.81
C MET A 318 0.59 -24.60 -6.78
N LEU A 319 0.50 -25.83 -6.26
CA LEU A 319 0.23 -27.01 -7.08
C LEU A 319 -1.17 -26.94 -7.72
N TRP A 320 -2.19 -26.49 -6.98
CA TRP A 320 -3.53 -26.26 -7.51
C TRP A 320 -3.49 -25.30 -8.71
N ALA A 321 -2.80 -24.17 -8.56
CA ALA A 321 -2.62 -23.22 -9.64
C ALA A 321 -1.79 -23.77 -10.81
N ALA A 322 -0.73 -24.55 -10.52
CA ALA A 322 0.10 -25.21 -11.54
C ALA A 322 -0.70 -26.18 -12.43
N ASN A 323 -1.74 -26.81 -11.88
CA ASN A 323 -2.67 -27.68 -12.62
C ASN A 323 -3.77 -26.90 -13.39
N GLY A 324 -3.69 -25.57 -13.42
CA GLY A 324 -4.64 -24.71 -14.13
C GLY A 324 -5.93 -24.41 -13.36
N PHE A 325 -6.04 -24.86 -12.11
CA PHE A 325 -7.20 -24.53 -11.29
C PHE A 325 -7.12 -23.09 -10.73
N ARG A 326 -8.26 -22.59 -10.22
CA ARG A 326 -8.42 -21.23 -9.65
C ARG A 326 -9.13 -21.31 -8.29
N PHE A 327 -8.89 -20.36 -7.39
CA PHE A 327 -9.38 -20.40 -5.99
C PHE A 327 -10.75 -19.75 -5.76
N ARG A 328 -11.33 -19.14 -6.79
CA ARG A 328 -12.57 -18.38 -6.66
C ARG A 328 -13.79 -19.22 -7.06
N PRO A 329 -14.92 -19.09 -6.35
CA PRO A 329 -16.20 -19.51 -6.89
C PRO A 329 -16.61 -18.44 -7.92
N TRP A 330 -16.51 -18.75 -9.22
CA TRP A 330 -17.19 -17.95 -10.23
C TRP A 330 -18.14 -18.85 -11.02
N GLU A 331 -19.41 -18.50 -10.89
CA GLU A 331 -20.59 -18.91 -11.64
C GLU A 331 -20.47 -18.72 -13.17
N MET A 332 -19.26 -18.52 -13.72
CA MET A 332 -18.98 -18.28 -15.14
C MET A 332 -18.03 -19.29 -15.79
N ARG A 333 -17.57 -20.34 -15.10
CA ARG A 333 -16.99 -21.53 -15.75
C ARG A 333 -17.44 -22.82 -15.03
N PRO A 334 -18.65 -23.34 -15.32
CA PRO A 334 -19.00 -24.69 -14.90
C PRO A 334 -18.18 -25.67 -15.77
N GLY A 335 -17.08 -26.21 -15.26
CA GLY A 335 -16.32 -27.15 -16.11
C GLY A 335 -14.99 -27.70 -15.65
N GLN A 336 -14.51 -27.45 -14.42
CA GLN A 336 -13.30 -28.13 -13.94
C GLN A 336 -13.55 -28.72 -12.56
N TYR A 337 -13.85 -30.01 -12.57
CA TYR A 337 -13.90 -30.87 -11.40
C TYR A 337 -12.62 -31.68 -11.36
N ILE A 338 -12.04 -31.85 -10.17
CA ILE A 338 -11.02 -32.89 -9.98
C ILE A 338 -11.74 -34.22 -10.19
N ALA A 339 -11.22 -35.03 -11.08
CA ALA A 339 -11.75 -36.36 -11.32
C ALA A 339 -11.27 -37.26 -10.17
N GLU A 340 -12.19 -37.85 -9.43
CA GLU A 340 -11.88 -38.82 -8.38
C GLU A 340 -12.04 -40.23 -8.95
N GLU A 341 -11.05 -41.09 -8.71
CA GLU A 341 -11.16 -42.49 -9.08
C GLU A 341 -12.13 -43.16 -8.11
N GLY A 342 -13.28 -43.56 -8.63
CA GLY A 342 -14.31 -44.25 -7.87
C GLY A 342 -13.82 -45.62 -7.37
N PRO A 343 -14.54 -46.24 -6.41
CA PRO A 343 -14.19 -47.56 -5.88
C PRO A 343 -14.21 -48.70 -6.92
N ASP A 344 -14.72 -48.44 -8.12
CA ASP A 344 -14.74 -49.31 -9.29
C ASP A 344 -13.60 -49.02 -10.30
N GLY A 345 -12.69 -48.09 -9.98
CA GLY A 345 -11.60 -47.67 -10.88
C GLY A 345 -12.06 -46.74 -12.01
N GLN A 346 -13.33 -46.29 -12.01
CA GLN A 346 -13.81 -45.35 -13.00
C GLN A 346 -13.61 -43.91 -12.54
N ILE A 347 -13.16 -43.07 -13.47
CA ILE A 347 -13.04 -41.64 -13.24
C ILE A 347 -14.45 -41.06 -13.07
N THR A 348 -14.79 -40.66 -11.85
CA THR A 348 -16.07 -40.03 -11.52
C THR A 348 -15.86 -38.55 -11.23
N PHE A 349 -16.72 -37.72 -11.81
CA PHE A 349 -16.78 -36.30 -11.46
C PHE A 349 -17.81 -36.15 -10.33
N PRO A 350 -17.49 -35.42 -9.24
CA PRO A 350 -18.49 -35.12 -8.24
C PRO A 350 -19.65 -34.39 -8.92
N GLN A 351 -20.83 -35.01 -8.92
CA GLN A 351 -22.03 -34.30 -9.34
C GLN A 351 -22.22 -33.16 -8.34
N PRO A 352 -22.40 -31.91 -8.79
CA PRO A 352 -22.69 -30.82 -7.88
C PRO A 352 -23.91 -31.26 -7.08
N GLU A 353 -23.75 -31.42 -5.76
CA GLU A 353 -24.89 -31.55 -4.87
C GLU A 353 -25.83 -30.42 -5.26
N ALA A 354 -27.01 -30.77 -5.74
CA ALA A 354 -28.02 -29.79 -6.04
C ALA A 354 -28.24 -29.05 -4.73
N MET A 355 -27.62 -27.87 -4.58
CA MET A 355 -27.96 -26.96 -3.52
C MET A 355 -29.44 -26.70 -3.75
N GLU A 356 -30.29 -27.39 -2.98
CA GLU A 356 -31.65 -26.93 -2.73
C GLU A 356 -31.49 -25.46 -2.45
N SER A 357 -32.01 -24.65 -3.37
CA SER A 357 -31.85 -23.22 -3.34
C SER A 357 -32.47 -22.75 -2.04
N VAL A 358 -31.63 -22.60 -1.02
CA VAL A 358 -31.97 -21.87 0.19
C VAL A 358 -32.11 -20.45 -0.33
N GLY A 359 -33.34 -20.14 -0.74
CA GLY A 359 -33.77 -18.83 -1.18
C GLY A 359 -33.58 -17.89 -0.01
N LEU A 360 -32.36 -17.40 0.17
CA LEU A 360 -32.10 -16.22 0.95
C LEU A 360 -32.80 -15.11 0.18
N PRO A 361 -33.82 -14.45 0.76
CA PRO A 361 -34.36 -13.26 0.15
C PRO A 361 -33.21 -12.24 0.16
N LEU A 362 -32.61 -12.01 -1.00
CA LEU A 362 -31.81 -10.83 -1.25
C LEU A 362 -32.75 -9.64 -1.06
N ARG A 363 -32.84 -9.14 0.18
CA ARG A 363 -33.50 -7.87 0.44
C ARG A 363 -32.63 -6.78 -0.20
N PRO A 364 -33.17 -5.98 -1.13
CA PRO A 364 -32.51 -4.76 -1.56
C PRO A 364 -32.61 -3.77 -0.40
N SER A 365 -31.61 -3.73 0.48
CA SER A 365 -31.59 -2.76 1.58
C SER A 365 -30.18 -2.39 2.04
N VAL A 366 -29.34 -1.88 1.14
CA VAL A 366 -28.32 -0.87 1.49
C VAL A 366 -28.14 0.16 0.36
N PHE A 367 -29.25 0.67 -0.19
CA PHE A 367 -29.29 1.97 -0.88
C PHE A 367 -30.68 2.58 -0.71
N GLN A 368 -31.14 2.71 0.54
CA GLN A 368 -32.26 3.56 0.90
C GLN A 368 -32.23 3.77 2.41
N MET A 369 -31.44 4.74 2.85
CA MET A 369 -31.67 5.54 4.06
C MET A 369 -30.70 6.71 4.04
N LEU A 370 -31.02 7.70 3.21
CA LEU A 370 -30.73 9.11 3.49
C LEU A 370 -31.89 9.90 2.87
N ASP A 371 -33.07 9.76 3.49
CA ASP A 371 -34.02 10.86 3.51
C ASP A 371 -34.07 11.45 4.94
N GLU A 372 -34.33 12.75 5.00
CA GLU A 372 -34.82 13.50 6.17
C GLU A 372 -33.89 13.94 7.32
N GLN A 373 -32.59 14.16 7.12
CA GLN A 373 -31.79 14.95 8.10
C GLN A 373 -30.91 16.08 7.54
N THR A 374 -31.22 16.62 6.36
CA THR A 374 -30.62 17.88 5.89
C THR A 374 -31.47 19.12 6.21
N LYS A 375 -31.79 19.30 7.50
CA LYS A 375 -32.18 20.62 8.05
C LYS A 375 -31.20 21.79 7.73
N PRO A 376 -29.90 21.61 7.42
CA PRO A 376 -29.04 22.74 7.07
C PRO A 376 -29.30 23.31 5.66
N LEU A 377 -29.76 22.50 4.70
CA LEU A 377 -29.98 22.94 3.32
C LEU A 377 -31.27 23.75 3.16
N ARG A 378 -32.33 23.43 3.94
CA ARG A 378 -33.59 24.19 3.95
C ARG A 378 -33.41 25.59 4.56
N ARG A 379 -32.55 25.76 5.58
CA ARG A 379 -32.19 27.07 6.14
C ARG A 379 -31.34 27.91 5.18
N MET A 380 -30.43 27.29 4.43
CA MET A 380 -29.62 27.99 3.42
C MET A 380 -30.46 28.45 2.23
N LEU A 381 -31.37 27.60 1.73
CA LEU A 381 -32.28 27.95 0.63
C LEU A 381 -33.33 29.00 1.04
N LEU A 382 -33.95 28.88 2.21
CA LEU A 382 -34.88 29.89 2.72
C LEU A 382 -34.17 31.23 3.05
N GLY A 383 -32.92 31.18 3.51
CA GLY A 383 -32.09 32.36 3.73
C GLY A 383 -31.62 33.04 2.45
N GLY A 384 -31.45 32.29 1.36
CA GLY A 384 -31.19 32.80 0.01
C GLY A 384 -32.44 33.43 -0.62
N ILE A 385 -33.59 32.75 -0.52
CA ILE A 385 -34.88 33.22 -1.06
C ILE A 385 -35.35 34.50 -0.34
N ARG A 386 -35.18 34.61 0.99
CA ARG A 386 -35.51 35.85 1.73
C ARG A 386 -34.58 37.02 1.38
N ARG A 387 -33.31 36.75 1.06
CA ARG A 387 -32.36 37.79 0.62
C ARG A 387 -32.64 38.26 -0.81
N ALA A 388 -32.93 37.33 -1.71
CA ALA A 388 -33.35 37.64 -3.09
C ALA A 388 -34.66 38.45 -3.11
N ARG A 389 -35.64 38.08 -2.26
CA ARG A 389 -36.91 38.81 -2.14
C ARG A 389 -36.74 40.23 -1.58
N ARG A 390 -35.89 40.44 -0.56
CA ARG A 390 -35.53 41.78 -0.07
C ARG A 390 -34.77 42.61 -1.11
N GLN A 391 -33.93 41.99 -1.93
CA GLN A 391 -33.24 42.68 -3.02
C GLN A 391 -34.20 43.08 -4.15
N MET A 392 -35.26 42.29 -4.40
CA MET A 392 -36.32 42.65 -5.35
C MET A 392 -37.29 43.70 -4.80
N GLU A 393 -37.58 43.70 -3.50
CA GLU A 393 -38.40 44.72 -2.83
C GLU A 393 -37.65 46.06 -2.62
N LEU A 394 -36.31 46.07 -2.73
CA LEU A 394 -35.46 47.26 -2.69
C LEU A 394 -35.15 47.84 -4.08
N VAL A 395 -35.76 47.34 -5.14
CA VAL A 395 -35.83 48.05 -6.41
C VAL A 395 -37.03 48.99 -6.32
N PRO A 396 -36.83 50.32 -6.19
CA PRO A 396 -37.95 51.25 -6.13
C PRO A 396 -38.76 51.16 -7.43
N ALA A 397 -40.07 50.95 -7.30
CA ALA A 397 -41.03 51.29 -8.35
C ALA A 397 -40.93 52.80 -8.58
N GLY A 398 -40.07 53.19 -9.51
CA GLY A 398 -39.71 54.58 -9.74
C GLY A 398 -38.97 54.76 -11.06
N ALA A 399 -39.48 54.16 -12.13
CA ALA A 399 -39.15 54.55 -13.51
C ALA A 399 -40.24 54.05 -14.47
N SER A 400 -41.44 54.60 -14.32
CA SER A 400 -42.42 54.74 -15.41
C SER A 400 -42.93 56.18 -15.37
N ALA A 401 -42.37 56.99 -16.26
CA ALA A 401 -43.18 57.86 -17.09
C ALA A 401 -43.82 56.99 -18.17
#